data_AF-A0A7H4M2F5-F1
#
_entry.id   AF-A0A7H4M2F5-F1
#
_cell.length_a   1.000
_cell.length_b   1.000
_cell.length_c   1.000
_cell.angle_alpha   90.00
_cell.angle_beta   90.00
_cell.angle_gamma   90.00
#
_symmetry.space_group_name_H-M   'P 1'
#
loop_
_entity.id
_entity.type
_entity.pdbx_description
1 polymer ?
#
loop_
_entity_poly.entity_id
_entity_poly.type
_entity_poly.pdbx_seq_one_letter_code
_entity_poly.pdbx_strand_id
1 'polypeptide(L)'
;MTKWFNTNYHYMVPEFVKGQRFKLSWTQLLDEVDEALALGHKVKPVLLGPVTYLWLGKVKGEPFDRLSLLNDILPVYQQVLTELAKRGVEWVQIDEPALVLELPQAWLDAFKPAYAALAVSLSCC
;
A
#
# COMPACT_ATOMS: atom_id res chain seq x y z
N MET A 1 -0.88 7.65 18.07
CA MET A 1 -1.61 6.43 17.66
C MET A 1 -3.10 6.71 17.71
N THR A 2 -3.91 6.08 16.86
CA THR A 2 -5.38 6.20 16.88
C THR A 2 -6.03 4.83 16.63
N LYS A 3 -7.33 4.70 16.88
CA LYS A 3 -8.06 3.44 16.68
C LYS A 3 -8.05 3.03 15.21
N TRP A 4 -7.89 1.73 14.98
CA TRP A 4 -8.08 1.10 13.68
C TRP A 4 -9.57 0.87 13.45
N PHE A 5 -10.18 1.77 12.66
CA PHE A 5 -11.61 1.75 12.34
C PHE A 5 -12.48 1.61 13.62
N ASN A 6 -13.47 0.73 13.60
CA ASN A 6 -14.38 0.45 14.71
C ASN A 6 -13.86 -0.66 15.64
N THR A 7 -12.57 -1.00 15.59
CA THR A 7 -11.97 -2.03 16.44
C THR A 7 -11.31 -1.44 17.70
N ASN A 8 -10.83 -2.31 18.59
CA ASN A 8 -10.00 -1.93 19.73
C ASN A 8 -8.50 -1.88 19.40
N TYR A 9 -8.11 -2.26 18.19
CA TYR A 9 -6.73 -2.15 17.74
C TYR A 9 -6.36 -0.68 17.48
N HIS A 10 -5.08 -0.34 17.64
CA HIS A 10 -4.57 1.01 17.40
C HIS A 10 -3.41 0.97 16.42
N TYR A 11 -3.34 1.94 15.53
CA TYR A 11 -2.27 2.07 14.55
C TYR A 11 -1.51 3.39 14.69
N MET A 12 -0.32 3.43 14.12
CA MET A 12 0.48 4.65 13.98
C MET A 12 0.02 5.40 12.74
N VAL A 13 -0.50 6.62 12.93
CA VAL A 13 -0.98 7.47 11.84
C VAL A 13 0.22 7.96 11.02
N PRO A 14 0.31 7.61 9.72
CA PRO A 14 1.35 8.15 8.86
C PRO A 14 1.26 9.68 8.78
N GLU A 15 2.40 10.36 8.78
CA GLU A 15 2.48 11.81 8.61
C GLU A 15 3.03 12.12 7.21
N PHE A 16 2.27 12.88 6.44
CA PHE A 16 2.63 13.25 5.07
C PHE A 16 2.95 14.73 4.95
N VAL A 17 3.97 15.06 4.15
CA VAL A 17 4.33 16.42 3.78
C VAL A 17 4.11 16.65 2.29
N LYS A 18 3.92 17.91 1.89
CA LYS A 18 3.70 18.27 0.48
C LYS A 18 4.92 17.90 -0.36
N GLY A 19 4.69 17.21 -1.49
CA GLY A 19 5.77 16.76 -2.39
C GLY A 19 6.66 15.67 -1.81
N GLN A 20 6.16 14.90 -0.82
CA GLN A 20 6.87 13.79 -0.23
C GLN A 20 7.26 12.74 -1.26
N ARG A 21 8.54 12.35 -1.25
CA ARG A 21 9.04 11.23 -2.06
C ARG A 21 8.99 9.95 -1.26
N PHE A 22 8.44 8.91 -1.86
CA PHE A 22 8.42 7.57 -1.29
C PHE A 22 9.58 6.75 -1.84
N LYS A 23 10.07 5.80 -1.03
CA LYS A 23 11.06 4.80 -1.42
C LYS A 23 10.80 3.52 -0.65
N LEU A 24 11.10 2.38 -1.25
CA LEU A 24 11.14 1.10 -0.54
C LEU A 24 12.33 1.13 0.44
N SER A 25 12.08 1.40 1.72
CA SER A 25 13.12 1.47 2.76
C SER A 25 13.04 0.38 3.81
N TRP A 26 11.92 -0.35 3.88
CA TRP A 26 11.71 -1.42 4.83
C TRP A 26 11.49 -2.72 4.08
N THR A 27 12.49 -3.60 4.09
CA THR A 27 12.50 -4.84 3.30
C THR A 27 12.08 -6.07 4.09
N GLN A 28 11.74 -5.93 5.38
CA GLN A 28 11.40 -7.05 6.25
C GLN A 28 10.35 -7.99 5.65
N LEU A 29 9.34 -7.46 4.95
CA LEU A 29 8.34 -8.30 4.28
C LEU A 29 8.98 -9.25 3.25
N LEU A 30 9.97 -8.77 2.48
CA LEU A 30 10.69 -9.59 1.51
C LEU A 30 11.57 -10.61 2.23
N ASP A 31 12.21 -10.21 3.34
CA ASP A 31 13.04 -11.10 4.15
C ASP A 31 12.21 -12.25 4.77
N GLU A 32 11.00 -11.95 5.27
CA GLU A 32 10.04 -12.93 5.80
C GLU A 32 9.49 -13.87 4.71
N VAL A 33 9.30 -13.34 3.50
CA VAL A 33 8.94 -14.17 2.33
C VAL A 33 10.07 -15.11 1.98
N ASP A 34 11.30 -14.62 1.93
CA ASP A 34 12.49 -15.43 1.62
C ASP A 34 12.69 -16.54 2.65
N GLU A 35 12.49 -16.24 3.95
CA GLU A 35 12.52 -17.23 5.03
C GLU A 35 11.45 -18.32 4.83
N ALA A 36 10.19 -17.93 4.61
CA ALA A 36 9.10 -18.89 4.46
C ALA A 36 9.25 -19.77 3.20
N LEU A 37 9.75 -19.20 2.09
CA LEU A 37 10.06 -19.94 0.88
C LEU A 37 11.20 -20.94 1.10
N ALA A 38 12.25 -20.56 1.85
CA ALA A 38 13.35 -21.46 2.21
C ALA A 38 12.89 -22.66 3.05
N LEU A 39 11.81 -22.49 3.84
CA LEU A 39 11.15 -23.55 4.59
C LEU A 39 10.16 -24.38 3.74
N GLY A 40 10.00 -24.07 2.46
CA GLY A 40 9.13 -24.79 1.53
C GLY A 40 7.65 -24.41 1.62
N HIS A 41 7.32 -23.27 2.24
CA HIS A 41 5.94 -22.79 2.33
C HIS A 41 5.54 -21.97 1.11
N LYS A 42 4.30 -22.17 0.65
CA LYS A 42 3.65 -21.24 -0.28
C LYS A 42 3.11 -20.05 0.51
N VAL A 43 3.60 -18.85 0.21
CA VAL A 43 3.20 -17.62 0.90
C VAL A 43 2.16 -16.82 0.14
N LYS A 44 1.34 -16.08 0.89
CA LYS A 44 0.45 -15.04 0.38
C LYS A 44 0.67 -13.76 1.20
N PRO A 45 1.62 -12.90 0.80
CA PRO A 45 1.86 -11.62 1.45
C PRO A 45 0.61 -10.74 1.46
N VAL A 46 0.41 -10.01 2.55
CA VAL A 46 -0.68 -9.05 2.70
C VAL A 46 -0.09 -7.65 2.79
N LEU A 47 -0.55 -6.76 1.91
CA LEU A 47 -0.18 -5.36 1.87
C LEU A 47 -1.40 -4.50 2.20
N LEU A 48 -1.21 -3.46 3.01
CA LEU A 48 -2.22 -2.41 3.10
C LEU A 48 -2.28 -1.66 1.76
N GLY A 49 -3.47 -1.45 1.21
CA GLY A 49 -3.63 -0.83 -0.09
C GLY A 49 -3.23 0.65 -0.12
N PRO A 50 -2.75 1.14 -1.28
CA PRO A 50 -2.18 2.49 -1.39
C PRO A 50 -3.21 3.58 -1.10
N VAL A 51 -4.48 3.37 -1.45
CA VAL A 51 -5.52 4.38 -1.23
C VAL A 51 -5.89 4.43 0.25
N THR A 52 -6.11 3.28 0.89
CA THR A 52 -6.32 3.20 2.34
C THR A 52 -5.12 3.74 3.12
N TYR A 53 -3.89 3.45 2.70
CA TYR A 53 -2.68 3.96 3.36
C TYR A 53 -2.66 5.49 3.40
N LEU A 54 -2.96 6.15 2.27
CA LEU A 54 -3.07 7.61 2.22
C LEU A 54 -4.26 8.11 3.05
N TRP A 55 -5.41 7.41 2.99
CA TRP A 55 -6.60 7.78 3.76
C TRP A 55 -6.36 7.79 5.27
N LEU A 56 -5.61 6.80 5.77
CA LEU A 56 -5.32 6.61 7.18
C LEU A 56 -4.23 7.54 7.72
N GLY A 57 -3.56 8.30 6.87
CA GLY A 57 -2.57 9.30 7.27
C GLY A 57 -3.13 10.69 7.49
N LYS A 58 -2.26 11.58 7.95
CA LYS A 58 -2.57 13.00 8.17
C LYS A 58 -1.49 13.89 7.54
N VAL A 59 -1.88 15.10 7.17
CA VAL A 59 -0.96 16.13 6.71
C VAL A 59 -0.19 16.71 7.90
N LYS A 60 1.11 16.93 7.70
CA LYS A 60 2.01 17.62 8.63
C LYS A 60 2.59 18.85 7.92
N GLY A 61 2.51 20.01 8.57
CA GLY A 61 3.02 21.26 8.01
C GLY A 61 2.02 21.92 7.07
N GLU A 62 2.48 22.31 5.87
CA GLU A 62 1.65 23.01 4.88
C GLU A 62 0.42 22.16 4.49
N PRO A 63 -0.81 22.72 4.51
CA PRO A 63 -2.00 22.02 4.04
C PRO A 63 -1.90 21.63 2.55
N PHE A 64 -2.24 20.39 2.23
CA PHE A 64 -2.38 19.90 0.86
C PHE A 64 -3.36 18.72 0.81
N ASP A 65 -3.82 18.36 -0.39
CA ASP A 65 -4.61 17.14 -0.55
C ASP A 65 -3.71 15.91 -0.53
N ARG A 66 -3.82 15.09 0.52
CA ARG A 66 -3.06 13.85 0.67
C ARG A 66 -3.28 12.86 -0.48
N LEU A 67 -4.44 12.89 -1.15
CA LEU A 67 -4.71 12.02 -2.30
C LEU A 67 -3.76 12.32 -3.48
N SER A 68 -3.25 13.56 -3.59
CA SER A 68 -2.27 13.94 -4.62
C SER A 68 -0.98 13.11 -4.57
N LEU A 69 -0.64 12.48 -3.44
CA LEU A 69 0.53 11.63 -3.27
C LEU A 69 0.37 10.23 -3.87
N LEU A 70 -0.81 9.88 -4.39
CA LEU A 70 -1.09 8.55 -4.93
C LEU A 70 -0.13 8.20 -6.07
N ASN A 71 0.13 9.14 -6.98
CA ASN A 71 1.06 8.92 -8.08
C ASN A 71 2.52 8.77 -7.62
N ASP A 72 2.88 9.33 -6.45
CA ASP A 72 4.22 9.23 -5.89
C ASP A 72 4.46 7.90 -5.16
N ILE A 73 3.41 7.30 -4.56
CA ILE A 73 3.54 6.05 -3.82
C ILE A 73 3.33 4.79 -4.67
N LEU A 74 2.54 4.86 -5.75
CA LEU A 74 2.29 3.72 -6.65
C LEU A 74 3.57 3.08 -7.21
N PRO A 75 4.61 3.81 -7.63
CA PRO A 75 5.87 3.21 -8.06
C PRO A 75 6.55 2.33 -7.00
N VAL A 76 6.39 2.67 -5.71
CA VAL A 76 6.93 1.87 -4.61
C VAL A 76 6.15 0.57 -4.45
N TYR A 77 4.81 0.61 -4.57
CA TYR A 77 3.99 -0.60 -4.58
C TYR A 77 4.33 -1.51 -5.77
N GLN A 78 4.50 -0.95 -6.97
CA GLN A 78 4.93 -1.70 -8.15
C GLN A 78 6.30 -2.36 -7.92
N GLN A 79 7.24 -1.66 -7.28
CA GLN A 79 8.54 -2.23 -6.92
C GLN A 79 8.38 -3.42 -5.97
N VAL A 80 7.56 -3.31 -4.91
CA VAL A 80 7.30 -4.42 -3.98
C VAL A 80 6.67 -5.61 -4.70
N LEU A 81 5.64 -5.39 -5.51
CA LEU A 81 4.97 -6.47 -6.27
C LEU A 81 5.93 -7.16 -7.23
N THR A 82 6.80 -6.40 -7.89
CA THR A 82 7.85 -6.94 -8.77
C THR A 82 8.84 -7.81 -8.01
N GLU A 83 9.27 -7.37 -6.83
CA GLU A 83 10.17 -8.15 -5.97
C GLU A 83 9.54 -9.44 -5.43
N LEU A 84 8.24 -9.42 -5.13
CA LEU A 84 7.48 -10.61 -4.76
C LEU A 84 7.33 -11.57 -5.95
N ALA A 85 7.01 -11.06 -7.14
CA ALA A 85 6.89 -11.87 -8.36
C ALA A 85 8.21 -12.57 -8.71
N LYS A 86 9.36 -11.89 -8.57
CA LYS A 86 10.70 -12.48 -8.78
C LYS A 86 11.00 -13.67 -7.87
N ARG A 87 10.37 -13.73 -6.69
CA ARG A 87 10.48 -14.83 -5.72
C ARG A 87 9.51 -15.97 -6.00
N GLY A 88 8.71 -15.87 -7.06
CA GLY A 88 7.69 -16.86 -7.41
C GLY A 88 6.44 -16.78 -6.53
N VAL A 89 6.18 -15.65 -5.86
CA VAL A 89 4.94 -15.46 -5.11
C VAL A 89 3.76 -15.37 -6.08
N GLU A 90 2.86 -16.36 -6.01
CA GLU A 90 1.69 -16.46 -6.90
C GLU A 90 0.54 -15.52 -6.50
N TRP A 91 0.41 -15.20 -5.21
CA TRP A 91 -0.71 -14.44 -4.67
C TRP A 91 -0.26 -13.32 -3.74
N VAL A 92 -0.79 -12.12 -3.97
CA VAL A 92 -0.67 -10.98 -3.05
C VAL A 92 -2.07 -10.49 -2.70
N GLN A 93 -2.31 -10.28 -1.41
CA GLN A 93 -3.54 -9.65 -0.93
C GLN A 93 -3.28 -8.17 -0.70
N ILE A 94 -4.16 -7.31 -1.21
CA ILE A 94 -4.13 -5.88 -0.96
C ILE A 94 -5.39 -5.50 -0.19
N ASP A 95 -5.21 -5.08 1.06
CA ASP A 95 -6.30 -4.72 1.95
C ASP A 95 -6.70 -3.25 1.76
N GLU A 96 -7.92 -3.03 1.28
CA GLU A 96 -8.52 -1.68 1.13
C GLU A 96 -9.75 -1.49 2.04
N PRO A 97 -9.62 -1.57 3.38
CA PRO A 97 -10.75 -1.40 4.29
C PRO A 97 -11.35 0.01 4.26
N ALA A 98 -10.68 1.02 3.69
CA ALA A 98 -11.31 2.33 3.49
C ALA A 98 -12.53 2.27 2.55
N LEU A 99 -12.64 1.27 1.67
CA LEU A 99 -13.75 1.11 0.72
C LEU A 99 -15.12 0.91 1.40
N VAL A 100 -15.15 0.46 2.66
CA VAL A 100 -16.41 0.28 3.39
C VAL A 100 -16.89 1.55 4.10
N LEU A 101 -16.15 2.66 3.96
CA LEU A 101 -16.49 3.96 4.51
C LEU A 101 -17.27 4.81 3.51
N GLU A 102 -17.90 5.87 4.01
CA GLU A 102 -18.44 6.95 3.19
C GLU A 102 -17.28 7.87 2.75
N LEU A 103 -16.64 7.51 1.64
CA LEU A 103 -15.53 8.28 1.06
C LEU A 103 -16.03 9.40 0.14
N PRO A 104 -15.34 10.56 0.09
CA PRO A 104 -15.59 11.57 -0.95
C PRO A 104 -15.37 10.99 -2.36
N GLN A 105 -16.11 11.48 -3.35
CA GLN A 105 -16.08 10.93 -4.72
C GLN A 105 -14.68 10.83 -5.31
N ALA A 106 -13.82 11.84 -5.10
CA ALA A 106 -12.44 11.83 -5.58
C ALA A 106 -11.62 10.64 -5.05
N TRP A 107 -11.89 10.20 -3.81
CA TRP A 107 -11.24 9.02 -3.23
C TRP A 107 -11.77 7.72 -3.81
N LEU A 108 -13.08 7.60 -4.03
CA LEU A 108 -13.68 6.45 -4.70
C LEU A 108 -13.15 6.30 -6.14
N ASP A 109 -13.05 7.41 -6.86
CA ASP A 109 -12.56 7.45 -8.24
C ASP A 109 -11.07 7.12 -8.34
N ALA A 110 -10.30 7.25 -7.26
CA ALA A 110 -8.88 6.97 -7.23
C ALA A 110 -8.53 5.46 -7.21
N PHE A 111 -9.45 4.59 -6.75
CA PHE A 111 -9.18 3.15 -6.68
C PHE A 111 -8.96 2.51 -8.05
N LYS A 112 -9.82 2.79 -9.03
CA LYS A 112 -9.70 2.22 -10.38
C LYS A 112 -8.34 2.52 -11.04
N PRO A 113 -7.88 3.79 -11.15
CA PRO A 113 -6.59 4.09 -11.74
C PRO A 113 -5.43 3.56 -10.90
N ALA A 114 -5.53 3.56 -9.55
CA ALA A 114 -4.49 2.96 -8.70
C ALA A 114 -4.29 1.48 -9.04
N TYR A 115 -5.36 0.69 -9.08
CA TYR A 115 -5.28 -0.74 -9.39
C TYR A 115 -4.94 -1.03 -10.85
N ALA A 116 -5.35 -0.16 -11.79
CA ALA A 116 -4.89 -0.24 -13.17
C ALA A 116 -3.35 -0.07 -13.26
N ALA A 117 -2.79 0.89 -12.52
CA ALA A 117 -1.34 1.09 -12.46
C ALA A 117 -0.61 -0.12 -11.85
N LEU A 118 -1.17 -0.76 -10.82
CA LEU A 118 -0.59 -1.97 -10.22
C LEU A 118 -0.68 -3.20 -11.14
N ALA A 119 -1.71 -3.29 -11.97
CA ALA A 119 -1.87 -4.41 -12.91
C ALA A 119 -0.82 -4.37 -14.04
N VAL A 120 -0.50 -3.19 -14.58
CA VAL A 120 0.46 -3.03 -15.70
C VAL A 120 1.85 -3.55 -15.34
N SER A 121 2.28 -3.42 -14.08
CA SER A 121 3.60 -3.90 -13.65
C SER A 121 3.76 -5.41 -13.65
N LEU A 122 2.66 -6.18 -13.63
CA LEU A 122 2.70 -7.64 -13.58
C LEU A 122 2.72 -8.29 -14.97
N SER A 123 2.35 -7.54 -16.02
CA SER A 123 2.28 -8.03 -17.41
C SER A 123 3.59 -7.98 -18.19
N CYS A 124 4.67 -7.45 -17.60
CA CYS A 124 5.96 -7.29 -18.28
C CYS A 124 7.06 -8.26 -17.79
N CYS A 125 6.67 -9.30 -17.04
CA CYS A 125 7.53 -10.42 -16.63
C CYS A 125 7.14 -11.70 -17.36
#